data_AF-A0A0B0EE65-F1
#
_entry.id   AF-A0A0B0EE65-F1
#
_cell.length_a   1.000
_cell.length_b   1.000
_cell.length_c   1.000
_cell.angle_alpha   90.00
_cell.angle_beta   90.00
_cell.angle_gamma   90.00
#
_symmetry.space_group_name_H-M   'P 1'
#
loop_
_entity.id
_entity.type
_entity.pdbx_description
1 polymer ?
#
loop_
_entity_poly.entity_id
_entity_poly.type
_entity_poly.pdbx_seq_one_letter_code
_entity_poly.pdbx_strand_id
1 'polypeptide(L)'
;MRRARKELRRLRTYLGRVVRDIERKVAGSEELSDVFLEPLSLAQRILKQRRQDKNKVYSIHVPEVECISKGKAHKKYEFGCKVSVAATSKECFILGMKAYHGNPYDGHTLEESITQTERISGYKANDIYVDRGYRGHNYTGEALVHIAGRGTKKLKASVRKWIKRRAAIEAVIGHAKDRRKIMEKLSSWGGERGR
;
A
#
# COMPACT_ATOMS: atom_id res chain seq x y z
N MET A 1 19.24 22.81 1.18
CA MET A 1 17.99 23.04 0.39
C MET A 1 18.23 23.52 -1.05
N ARG A 2 19.18 24.44 -1.34
CA ARG A 2 19.41 24.96 -2.71
C ARG A 2 19.92 23.89 -3.71
N ARG A 3 20.78 22.96 -3.26
CA ARG A 3 21.33 21.87 -4.10
C ARG A 3 20.25 20.92 -4.65
N ALA A 4 19.38 20.37 -3.80
CA ALA A 4 18.31 19.48 -4.22
C ALA A 4 17.35 20.13 -5.24
N ARG A 5 17.01 21.42 -5.04
CA ARG A 5 16.18 22.18 -6.00
C ARG A 5 16.88 22.44 -7.34
N LYS A 6 18.21 22.53 -7.35
CA LYS A 6 19.01 22.67 -8.59
C LYS A 6 19.00 21.36 -9.38
N GLU A 7 19.27 20.24 -8.69
CA GLU A 7 19.23 18.92 -9.33
C GLU A 7 17.82 18.58 -9.86
N LEU A 8 16.76 18.87 -9.09
CA LEU A 8 15.40 18.65 -9.56
C LEU A 8 15.07 19.46 -10.83
N ARG A 9 15.55 20.71 -10.91
CA ARG A 9 15.40 21.53 -12.12
C ARG A 9 16.14 20.93 -13.31
N ARG A 10 17.38 20.48 -13.10
CA ARG A 10 18.20 19.80 -14.12
C ARG A 10 17.50 18.54 -14.64
N LEU A 11 17.03 17.68 -13.75
CA LEU A 11 16.32 16.44 -14.10
C LEU A 11 15.02 16.72 -14.87
N ARG A 12 14.23 17.74 -14.47
CA ARG A 12 13.04 18.15 -15.23
C ARG A 12 13.38 18.64 -16.64
N THR A 13 14.46 19.40 -16.79
CA THR A 13 14.91 19.85 -18.11
C THR A 13 15.33 18.67 -19.00
N TYR A 14 16.05 17.69 -18.44
CA TYR A 14 16.44 16.48 -19.19
C TYR A 14 15.24 15.64 -19.59
N LEU A 15 14.32 15.36 -18.66
CA LEU A 15 13.10 14.63 -18.97
C LEU A 15 12.29 15.34 -20.07
N GLY A 16 12.11 16.66 -19.98
CA GLY A 16 11.38 17.42 -21.01
C GLY A 16 12.09 17.51 -22.36
N ARG A 17 13.42 17.30 -22.43
CA ARG A 17 14.15 17.17 -23.70
C ARG A 17 13.93 15.79 -24.31
N VAL A 18 14.04 14.73 -23.50
CA VAL A 18 13.84 13.34 -23.93
C VAL A 18 12.41 13.13 -24.44
N VAL A 19 11.41 13.61 -23.70
CA VAL A 19 9.99 13.52 -24.11
C VAL A 19 9.76 14.14 -25.48
N ARG A 20 10.22 15.38 -25.71
CA ARG A 20 10.09 16.06 -27.01
C ARG A 20 10.86 15.38 -28.13
N ASP A 21 12.00 14.75 -27.82
CA ASP A 21 12.77 14.03 -28.84
C ASP A 21 12.05 12.75 -29.28
N ILE A 22 11.52 11.99 -28.32
CA ILE A 22 10.73 10.79 -28.58
C ILE A 22 9.44 11.17 -29.34
N GLU A 23 8.69 12.17 -28.88
CA GLU A 23 7.47 12.65 -29.57
C GLU A 23 7.73 12.99 -31.04
N ARG A 24 8.85 13.65 -31.37
CA ARG A 24 9.21 13.97 -32.76
C ARG A 24 9.60 12.74 -33.60
N LYS A 25 10.25 11.74 -32.99
CA LYS A 25 10.70 10.52 -33.70
C LYS A 25 9.57 9.53 -33.93
N VAL A 26 8.57 9.56 -33.05
CA VAL A 26 7.41 8.69 -33.10
C VAL A 26 6.33 9.28 -34.01
N ALA A 27 6.32 10.60 -34.21
CA ALA A 27 5.42 11.28 -35.13
C ALA A 27 5.53 10.69 -36.55
N GLY A 28 4.42 10.12 -37.04
CA GLY A 28 4.32 9.51 -38.38
C GLY A 28 4.40 7.98 -38.41
N SER A 29 4.61 7.32 -37.26
CA SER A 29 4.49 5.86 -37.14
C SER A 29 3.45 5.52 -36.07
N GLU A 30 2.36 4.89 -36.49
CA GLU A 30 1.28 4.46 -35.60
C GLU A 30 1.77 3.37 -34.63
N GLU A 31 2.54 2.40 -35.14
CA GLU A 31 3.16 1.34 -34.34
C GLU A 31 4.06 1.87 -33.21
N LEU A 32 4.93 2.85 -33.51
CA LEU A 32 5.78 3.46 -32.48
C LEU A 32 4.95 4.33 -31.53
N SER A 33 3.89 4.97 -32.03
CA SER A 33 3.00 5.81 -31.21
C SER A 33 2.32 4.99 -30.13
N ASP A 34 1.86 3.80 -30.48
CA ASP A 34 1.23 2.87 -29.54
C ASP A 34 2.22 2.38 -28.47
N VAL A 35 3.43 2.02 -28.87
CA VAL A 35 4.48 1.55 -27.93
C VAL A 35 4.85 2.64 -26.91
N PHE A 36 4.93 3.89 -27.34
CA PHE A 36 5.35 5.01 -26.49
C PHE A 36 4.20 5.73 -25.78
N LEU A 37 2.95 5.35 -26.03
CA LEU A 37 1.76 6.01 -25.48
C LEU A 37 1.79 6.07 -23.94
N GLU A 38 1.96 4.93 -23.28
CA GLU A 38 2.00 4.86 -21.81
C GLU A 38 3.23 5.56 -21.21
N PRO A 39 4.48 5.29 -21.65
CA PRO A 39 5.66 5.98 -21.13
C PRO A 39 5.60 7.50 -21.30
N LEU A 40 5.13 8.00 -22.45
CA LEU A 40 4.99 9.43 -22.70
C LEU A 40 3.90 10.05 -21.82
N SER A 41 2.75 9.38 -21.67
CA SER A 41 1.68 9.83 -20.76
C SER A 41 2.20 9.96 -19.32
N LEU A 42 2.96 8.96 -18.84
CA LEU A 42 3.55 8.97 -17.51
C LEU A 42 4.60 10.09 -17.35
N ALA A 43 5.48 10.25 -18.33
CA ALA A 43 6.50 11.31 -18.33
C ALA A 43 5.88 12.72 -18.35
N GLN A 44 4.84 12.93 -19.15
CA GLN A 44 4.08 14.18 -19.18
C GLN A 44 3.40 14.46 -17.84
N ARG A 45 2.81 13.45 -17.19
CA ARG A 45 2.24 13.58 -15.84
C ARG A 45 3.31 13.98 -14.82
N ILE A 46 4.52 13.42 -14.90
CA ILE A 46 5.66 13.79 -14.04
C ILE A 46 6.13 15.23 -14.28
N LEU A 47 6.09 15.70 -15.53
CA LEU A 47 6.40 17.08 -15.86
C LEU A 47 5.30 18.05 -15.41
N LYS A 48 4.03 17.68 -15.48
CA LYS A 48 2.91 18.55 -15.07
C LYS A 48 2.73 18.64 -13.55
N GLN A 49 3.03 17.57 -12.81
CA GLN A 49 2.81 17.54 -11.36
C GLN A 49 3.62 18.60 -10.61
N ARG A 50 2.97 19.20 -9.61
CA ARG A 50 3.48 20.21 -8.67
C ARG A 50 3.55 19.64 -7.26
N ARG A 51 4.23 20.36 -6.36
CA ARG A 51 4.49 19.89 -4.99
C ARG A 51 3.21 19.58 -4.20
N GLN A 52 2.19 20.41 -4.37
CA GLN A 52 0.91 20.34 -3.62
C GLN A 52 -0.16 19.48 -4.31
N ASP A 53 0.14 18.92 -5.49
CA ASP A 53 -0.82 18.07 -6.19
C ASP A 53 -1.08 16.79 -5.41
N LYS A 54 -2.32 16.29 -5.51
CA LYS A 54 -2.73 14.99 -4.99
C LYS A 54 -2.45 13.90 -6.04
N ASN A 55 -2.41 12.63 -5.61
CA ASN A 55 -2.23 11.46 -6.49
C ASN A 55 -1.02 11.59 -7.43
N LYS A 56 0.14 11.91 -6.84
CA LYS A 56 1.40 12.09 -7.57
C LYS A 56 2.01 10.76 -7.99
N VAL A 57 2.82 10.83 -9.03
CA VAL A 57 3.65 9.69 -9.46
C VAL A 57 4.91 9.69 -8.62
N TYR A 58 5.08 8.65 -7.81
CA TYR A 58 6.24 8.48 -6.93
C TYR A 58 7.31 7.55 -7.51
N SER A 59 6.93 6.66 -8.42
CA SER A 59 7.83 5.74 -9.14
C SER A 59 7.43 5.66 -10.61
N ILE A 60 8.42 5.58 -11.50
CA ILE A 60 8.19 5.37 -12.94
C ILE A 60 7.87 3.90 -13.22
N HIS A 61 8.54 2.99 -12.53
CA HIS A 61 8.39 1.54 -12.73
C HIS A 61 7.13 0.98 -12.08
N VAL A 62 6.59 1.67 -11.09
CA VAL A 62 5.40 1.24 -10.32
C VAL A 62 4.51 2.48 -10.07
N PRO A 63 3.83 3.01 -11.10
CA PRO A 63 3.09 4.27 -11.03
C PRO A 63 1.89 4.25 -10.07
N GLU A 64 1.41 3.07 -9.68
CA GLU A 64 0.34 2.82 -8.72
C GLU A 64 0.77 2.99 -7.24
N VAL A 65 2.05 3.20 -6.98
CA VAL A 65 2.59 3.41 -5.64
C VAL A 65 2.08 4.71 -5.03
N GLU A 66 1.62 4.62 -3.78
CA GLU A 66 1.10 5.74 -3.02
C GLU A 66 2.03 6.14 -1.89
N CYS A 67 1.95 7.41 -1.47
CA CYS A 67 2.67 7.91 -0.32
C CYS A 67 1.81 7.77 0.93
N ILE A 68 2.27 6.96 1.88
CA ILE A 68 1.56 6.61 3.12
C ILE A 68 2.34 7.20 4.30
N SER A 69 1.63 7.90 5.19
CA SER A 69 2.23 8.47 6.40
C SER A 69 2.48 7.39 7.45
N LYS A 70 3.73 7.25 7.93
CA LYS A 70 4.12 6.19 8.88
C LYS A 70 3.85 6.49 10.35
N GLY A 71 3.44 7.72 10.70
CA GLY A 71 3.27 8.14 12.09
C GLY A 71 4.55 8.08 12.96
N LYS A 72 5.71 7.75 12.38
CA LYS A 72 7.02 7.67 13.05
C LYS A 72 7.80 8.96 12.84
N ALA A 73 8.38 9.51 13.91
CA ALA A 73 9.11 10.78 13.86
C ALA A 73 10.32 10.76 12.89
N HIS A 74 11.08 9.66 12.89
CA HIS A 74 12.31 9.50 12.09
C HIS A 74 12.06 9.04 10.64
N LYS A 75 10.87 8.51 10.32
CA LYS A 75 10.48 8.11 8.97
C LYS A 75 9.01 8.44 8.76
N LYS A 76 8.75 9.65 8.23
CA LYS A 76 7.41 10.22 8.13
C LYS A 76 6.54 9.57 7.06
N TYR A 77 7.15 9.08 6.00
CA TYR A 77 6.46 8.52 4.84
C TYR A 77 7.06 7.18 4.42
N GLU A 78 6.21 6.35 3.83
CA GLU A 78 6.58 5.18 3.04
C GLU A 78 5.86 5.21 1.69
N PHE A 79 6.39 4.46 0.75
CA PHE A 79 5.84 4.33 -0.60
C PHE A 79 5.37 2.89 -0.78
N GLY A 80 4.10 2.71 -1.15
CA GLY A 80 3.54 1.40 -1.43
C GLY A 80 2.04 1.44 -1.67
N CYS A 81 1.43 0.27 -1.74
CA CYS A 81 -0.02 0.09 -1.72
C CYS A 81 -0.42 -0.44 -0.34
N LYS A 82 -1.56 0.02 0.17
CA LYS A 82 -2.11 -0.50 1.43
C LYS A 82 -2.69 -1.89 1.18
N VAL A 83 -2.38 -2.83 2.06
CA VAL A 83 -2.85 -4.21 1.94
C VAL A 83 -3.47 -4.66 3.25
N SER A 84 -4.68 -5.22 3.20
CA SER A 84 -5.22 -5.99 4.31
C SER A 84 -4.78 -7.44 4.20
N VAL A 85 -4.46 -8.04 5.35
CA VAL A 85 -4.13 -9.45 5.47
C VAL A 85 -5.01 -10.02 6.56
N ALA A 86 -5.81 -11.03 6.23
CA ALA A 86 -6.65 -11.76 7.16
C ALA A 86 -6.09 -13.15 7.35
N ALA A 87 -5.96 -13.57 8.61
CA ALA A 87 -5.40 -14.86 8.97
C ALA A 87 -6.18 -15.50 10.13
N THR A 88 -6.11 -16.83 10.23
CA THR A 88 -6.73 -17.56 11.33
C THR A 88 -6.12 -17.13 12.67
N SER A 89 -6.95 -16.92 13.70
CA SER A 89 -6.46 -16.42 14.99
C SER A 89 -5.55 -17.42 15.72
N LYS A 90 -5.76 -18.73 15.49
CA LYS A 90 -4.98 -19.78 16.15
C LYS A 90 -3.65 -20.03 15.46
N GLU A 91 -3.64 -20.29 14.15
CA GLU A 91 -2.43 -20.75 13.45
C GLU A 91 -1.76 -19.66 12.61
N CYS A 92 -2.38 -18.48 12.52
CA CYS A 92 -1.94 -17.38 11.67
C CYS A 92 -1.79 -17.80 10.19
N PHE A 93 -2.64 -18.73 9.76
CA PHE A 93 -2.74 -19.14 8.37
C PHE A 93 -3.48 -18.04 7.59
N ILE A 94 -2.84 -17.49 6.55
CA ILE A 94 -3.43 -16.41 5.75
C ILE A 94 -4.58 -16.99 4.92
N LEU A 95 -5.79 -16.43 5.12
CA LEU A 95 -6.99 -16.81 4.39
C LEU A 95 -7.30 -15.85 3.25
N GLY A 96 -6.94 -14.57 3.41
CA GLY A 96 -7.29 -13.53 2.46
C GLY A 96 -6.30 -12.38 2.48
N MET A 97 -6.08 -11.80 1.31
CA MET A 97 -5.28 -10.60 1.14
C MET A 97 -5.94 -9.69 0.10
N LYS A 98 -5.99 -8.39 0.41
CA LYS A 98 -6.55 -7.39 -0.50
C LYS A 98 -5.71 -6.13 -0.55
N ALA A 99 -5.40 -5.67 -1.76
CA ALA A 99 -4.76 -4.39 -1.99
C ALA A 99 -5.83 -3.29 -2.10
N TYR A 100 -5.53 -2.12 -1.55
CA TYR A 100 -6.37 -0.93 -1.60
C TYR A 100 -5.60 0.24 -2.19
N HIS A 101 -6.23 0.88 -3.17
CA HIS A 101 -5.77 2.12 -3.78
C HIS A 101 -6.52 3.32 -3.18
N GLY A 102 -5.98 4.52 -3.36
CA GLY A 102 -6.47 5.77 -2.79
C GLY A 102 -6.05 6.02 -1.33
N ASN A 103 -5.12 5.23 -0.78
CA ASN A 103 -4.69 5.26 0.62
C ASN A 103 -5.86 5.43 1.61
N PRO A 104 -6.83 4.49 1.63
CA PRO A 104 -8.00 4.61 2.49
C PRO A 104 -7.60 4.50 3.96
N TYR A 105 -8.45 5.01 4.85
CA TYR A 105 -8.31 4.77 6.28
C TYR A 105 -8.54 3.28 6.60
N ASP A 106 -7.71 2.70 7.48
CA ASP A 106 -7.74 1.25 7.77
C ASP A 106 -9.12 0.78 8.26
N GLY A 107 -9.82 1.61 9.05
CA GLY A 107 -11.18 1.29 9.49
C GLY A 107 -12.17 1.07 8.33
N HIS A 108 -12.00 1.76 7.20
CA HIS A 108 -12.90 1.66 6.06
C HIS A 108 -12.61 0.46 5.15
N THR A 109 -11.51 -0.27 5.40
CA THR A 109 -11.15 -1.46 4.61
C THR A 109 -11.59 -2.77 5.27
N LEU A 110 -12.09 -2.73 6.51
CA LEU A 110 -12.36 -3.94 7.28
C LEU A 110 -13.47 -4.79 6.67
N GLU A 111 -14.60 -4.16 6.33
CA GLU A 111 -15.74 -4.85 5.73
C GLU A 111 -15.36 -5.58 4.46
N GLU A 112 -14.74 -4.86 3.53
CA GLU A 112 -14.35 -5.40 2.24
C GLU A 112 -13.31 -6.52 2.37
N SER A 113 -12.37 -6.40 3.33
CA SER A 113 -11.39 -7.44 3.61
C SER A 113 -12.01 -8.72 4.16
N ILE A 114 -12.96 -8.59 5.08
CA ILE A 114 -13.60 -9.75 5.73
C ILE A 114 -14.51 -10.43 4.73
N THR A 115 -15.36 -9.69 4.03
CA THR A 115 -16.23 -10.24 2.98
C THR A 115 -15.44 -11.02 1.92
N GLN A 116 -14.29 -10.51 1.49
CA GLN A 116 -13.40 -11.24 0.58
C GLN A 116 -12.86 -12.53 1.23
N THR A 117 -12.43 -12.46 2.49
CA THR A 117 -11.86 -13.61 3.20
C THR A 117 -12.90 -14.71 3.43
N GLU A 118 -14.13 -14.35 3.81
CA GLU A 118 -15.24 -15.28 3.98
C GLU A 118 -15.62 -15.92 2.63
N ARG A 119 -15.64 -15.13 1.54
CA ARG A 119 -15.86 -15.65 0.20
C ARG A 119 -14.78 -16.64 -0.24
N ILE A 120 -13.51 -16.36 0.04
CA ILE A 120 -12.39 -17.25 -0.35
C ILE A 120 -12.39 -18.52 0.49
N SER A 121 -12.59 -18.39 1.80
CA SER A 121 -12.49 -19.52 2.72
C SER A 121 -13.76 -20.37 2.80
N GLY A 122 -14.92 -19.80 2.49
CA GLY A 122 -16.23 -20.42 2.71
C GLY A 122 -16.69 -20.39 4.17
N TYR A 123 -15.93 -19.77 5.08
CA TYR A 123 -16.24 -19.70 6.50
C TYR A 123 -16.58 -18.27 6.91
N LYS A 124 -17.67 -18.11 7.66
CA LYS A 124 -18.00 -16.84 8.32
C LYS A 124 -17.12 -16.62 9.55
N ALA A 125 -16.66 -15.40 9.75
CA ALA A 125 -15.92 -15.02 10.94
C ALA A 125 -16.87 -14.89 12.14
N ASN A 126 -16.46 -15.40 13.31
CA ASN A 126 -17.20 -15.20 14.56
C ASN A 126 -16.60 -14.05 15.38
N ASP A 127 -15.26 -14.05 15.52
CA ASP A 127 -14.50 -13.03 16.23
C ASP A 127 -13.39 -12.50 15.32
N ILE A 128 -13.28 -11.18 15.23
CA ILE A 128 -12.28 -10.48 14.41
C ILE A 128 -11.37 -9.69 15.33
N TYR A 129 -10.07 -9.98 15.34
CA TYR A 129 -9.09 -9.29 16.19
C TYR A 129 -8.23 -8.35 15.36
N VAL A 130 -8.34 -7.04 15.59
CA VAL A 130 -7.70 -6.01 14.74
C VAL A 130 -6.81 -5.03 15.52
N ASP A 131 -5.90 -4.40 14.78
CA ASP A 131 -5.07 -3.31 15.29
C ASP A 131 -5.89 -2.08 15.65
N ARG A 132 -5.27 -1.20 16.44
CA ARG A 132 -5.88 0.07 16.83
C ARG A 132 -6.23 0.97 15.64
N GLY A 133 -5.55 0.81 14.50
CA GLY A 133 -5.83 1.55 13.27
C GLY A 133 -7.24 1.31 12.72
N TYR A 134 -7.88 0.19 13.08
CA TYR A 134 -9.25 -0.14 12.68
C TYR A 134 -10.32 0.50 13.58
N ARG A 135 -9.96 1.48 14.41
CA ARG A 135 -10.94 2.20 15.23
C ARG A 135 -11.93 2.94 14.34
N GLY A 136 -13.23 2.79 14.63
CA GLY A 136 -14.31 3.36 13.81
C GLY A 136 -14.45 2.64 12.49
N HIS A 137 -14.31 1.31 12.49
CA HIS A 137 -14.41 0.50 11.29
C HIS A 137 -15.81 0.54 10.67
N ASN A 138 -15.89 0.21 9.38
CA ASN A 138 -17.15 0.12 8.63
C ASN A 138 -17.80 -1.28 8.65
N TYR A 139 -17.21 -2.28 9.30
CA TYR A 139 -17.78 -3.62 9.34
C TYR A 139 -19.20 -3.65 9.93
N THR A 140 -20.16 -4.16 9.16
CA THR A 140 -21.59 -4.27 9.52
C THR A 140 -22.09 -5.71 9.70
N GLY A 141 -21.22 -6.71 9.58
CA GLY A 141 -21.59 -8.11 9.70
C GLY A 141 -21.82 -8.61 11.13
N GLU A 142 -22.12 -9.90 11.24
CA GLU A 142 -22.47 -10.56 12.52
C GLU A 142 -21.27 -10.78 13.46
N ALA A 143 -20.04 -10.76 12.94
CA ALA A 143 -18.85 -11.05 13.72
C ALA A 143 -18.54 -9.96 14.76
N LEU A 144 -18.05 -10.37 15.93
CA LEU A 144 -17.60 -9.44 16.96
C LEU A 144 -16.20 -8.91 16.65
N VAL A 145 -16.07 -7.60 16.46
CA VAL A 145 -14.79 -6.94 16.21
C VAL A 145 -14.13 -6.48 17.51
N HIS A 146 -12.98 -7.08 17.82
CA HIS A 146 -12.14 -6.79 18.98
C HIS A 146 -10.94 -5.92 18.57
N ILE A 147 -10.97 -4.65 18.97
CA ILE A 147 -9.91 -3.69 18.64
C ILE A 147 -8.85 -3.64 19.74
N ALA A 148 -7.58 -3.78 19.38
CA ALA A 148 -6.47 -3.63 20.32
C ALA A 148 -6.35 -2.19 20.85
N GLY A 149 -6.10 -2.02 22.16
CA GLY A 149 -5.85 -0.70 22.74
C GLY A 149 -6.23 -0.57 24.22
N ARG A 150 -6.60 0.67 24.61
CA ARG A 150 -7.01 1.02 25.97
C ARG A 150 -8.37 0.35 26.27
N GLY A 151 -8.55 -0.12 27.51
CA GLY A 151 -9.79 -0.81 27.94
C GLY A 151 -9.73 -2.34 27.93
N THR A 152 -8.72 -2.94 27.29
CA THR A 152 -8.52 -4.40 27.25
C THR A 152 -8.31 -5.06 28.63
N LYS A 153 -7.93 -4.26 29.64
CA LYS A 153 -7.80 -4.71 31.05
C LYS A 153 -9.14 -5.04 31.71
N LYS A 154 -10.26 -4.50 31.21
CA LYS A 154 -11.61 -4.80 31.72
C LYS A 154 -12.24 -6.02 31.03
N LEU A 155 -11.64 -6.50 29.94
CA LEU A 155 -12.12 -7.69 29.21
C LEU A 155 -11.74 -8.98 29.93
N LYS A 156 -12.53 -10.03 29.72
CA LYS A 156 -12.26 -11.41 30.17
C LYS A 156 -10.86 -11.85 29.73
N ALA A 157 -10.17 -12.61 30.58
CA ALA A 157 -8.80 -13.05 30.33
C ALA A 157 -8.64 -13.82 29.00
N SER A 158 -9.65 -14.61 28.61
CA SER A 158 -9.68 -15.33 27.32
C SER A 158 -9.65 -14.39 26.11
N VAL A 159 -10.50 -13.36 26.08
CA VAL A 159 -10.54 -12.37 25.00
C VAL A 159 -9.24 -11.58 24.94
N ARG A 160 -8.70 -11.20 26.11
CA ARG A 160 -7.41 -10.50 26.20
C ARG A 160 -6.25 -11.32 25.64
N LYS A 161 -6.26 -12.64 25.82
CA LYS A 161 -5.26 -13.55 25.25
C LYS A 161 -5.28 -13.50 23.73
N TRP A 162 -6.47 -13.53 23.11
CA TRP A 162 -6.62 -13.46 21.66
C TRP A 162 -6.24 -12.09 21.09
N ILE A 163 -6.66 -10.98 21.73
CA ILE A 163 -6.24 -9.62 21.34
C ILE A 163 -4.72 -9.48 21.35
N LYS A 164 -4.03 -10.07 22.34
CA LYS A 164 -2.56 -10.08 22.39
C LYS A 164 -1.96 -10.97 21.30
N ARG A 165 -2.53 -12.17 21.08
CA ARG A 165 -2.05 -13.14 20.07
C ARG A 165 -2.10 -12.57 18.66
N ARG A 166 -3.05 -11.70 18.35
CA ARG A 166 -3.15 -10.99 17.06
C ARG A 166 -1.80 -10.48 16.55
N ALA A 167 -0.93 -9.98 17.42
CA ALA A 167 0.40 -9.48 17.04
C ALA A 167 1.30 -10.52 16.35
N ALA A 168 0.99 -11.82 16.47
CA ALA A 168 1.69 -12.88 15.74
C ALA A 168 1.55 -12.77 14.21
N ILE A 169 0.51 -12.09 13.71
CA ILE A 169 0.34 -11.86 12.27
C ILE A 169 1.49 -11.05 11.66
N GLU A 170 2.14 -10.17 12.45
CA GLU A 170 3.28 -9.35 11.99
C GLU A 170 4.47 -10.22 11.58
N ALA A 171 4.73 -11.31 12.31
CA ALA A 171 5.79 -12.25 11.98
C ALA A 171 5.48 -12.98 10.66
N VAL A 172 4.22 -13.39 10.47
CA VAL A 172 3.78 -14.05 9.23
C VAL A 172 3.89 -13.11 8.03
N ILE A 173 3.43 -11.86 8.19
CA ILE A 173 3.57 -10.83 7.16
C ILE A 173 5.05 -10.58 6.84
N GLY A 174 5.91 -10.51 7.86
CA GLY A 174 7.36 -10.38 7.70
C GLY A 174 7.95 -11.51 6.84
N HIS A 175 7.69 -12.75 7.21
CA HIS A 175 8.16 -13.92 6.43
C HIS A 175 7.62 -13.95 5.01
N ALA A 176 6.37 -13.54 4.82
CA ALA A 176 5.74 -13.55 3.51
C ALA A 176 6.31 -12.46 2.59
N LYS A 177 6.79 -11.34 3.15
CA LYS A 177 7.56 -10.31 2.44
C LYS A 177 8.95 -10.81 2.02
N ASP A 178 9.66 -11.51 2.91
CA ASP A 178 11.04 -11.96 2.65
C ASP A 178 11.13 -13.06 1.59
N ARG A 179 10.13 -13.96 1.51
CA ARG A 179 10.15 -15.13 0.62
C ARG A 179 9.85 -14.85 -0.85
N ARG A 180 9.86 -13.58 -1.31
CA ARG A 180 9.57 -13.12 -2.68
C ARG A 180 8.21 -13.54 -3.29
N LYS A 181 7.43 -14.44 -2.68
CA LYS A 181 6.13 -14.93 -3.20
C LYS A 181 5.02 -13.88 -3.24
N ILE A 182 5.10 -12.85 -2.39
CA ILE A 182 4.17 -11.70 -2.38
C ILE A 182 4.67 -10.58 -3.31
N MET A 183 5.93 -10.65 -3.76
CA MET A 183 6.69 -9.50 -4.24
C MET A 183 6.44 -9.12 -5.71
N GLU A 184 5.76 -9.91 -6.54
CA GLU A 184 5.51 -9.51 -7.93
C GLU A 184 4.39 -8.49 -8.12
N LYS A 185 3.53 -8.28 -7.11
CA LYS A 185 2.53 -7.18 -7.11
C LYS A 185 2.75 -6.14 -6.00
N LEU A 186 3.80 -6.30 -5.19
CA LEU A 186 4.10 -5.44 -4.04
C LEU A 186 5.57 -4.97 -3.98
N SER A 187 6.40 -5.19 -5.01
CA SER A 187 7.83 -4.82 -5.06
C SER A 187 8.09 -3.34 -5.41
N SER A 188 7.53 -2.42 -4.63
CA SER A 188 8.18 -1.11 -4.39
C SER A 188 8.50 -0.90 -2.90
N TRP A 189 8.66 -2.01 -2.18
CA TRP A 189 9.08 -2.01 -0.78
C TRP A 189 10.57 -2.31 -0.69
N GLY A 190 11.42 -1.27 -0.81
CA GLY A 190 12.84 -1.41 -0.48
C GLY A 190 13.77 -0.63 -1.40
N GLY A 191 13.77 0.70 -1.27
CA GLY A 191 14.97 1.46 -1.60
C GLY A 191 16.10 1.06 -0.65
N GLU A 192 17.01 0.24 -1.18
CA GLU A 192 18.43 0.11 -0.88
C GLU A 192 18.86 -0.15 0.59
N ARG A 193 19.34 -1.38 0.82
CA ARG A 193 20.63 -1.57 1.49
C ARG A 193 21.70 -0.86 0.64
N GLY A 194 21.93 0.42 0.92
CA GLY A 194 23.16 1.11 0.54
C GLY A 194 24.22 0.77 1.59
N ARG A 195 25.42 0.40 1.10
CA ARG A 195 26.63 0.08 1.86
C ARG A 195 26.89 1.03 3.04
#